data_AF-A0A7S0FJ32-F1
#
_entry.id   AF-A0A7S0FJ32-F1
#
_cell.length_a   1.000
_cell.length_b   1.000
_cell.length_c   1.000
_cell.angle_alpha   90.00
_cell.angle_beta   90.00
_cell.angle_gamma   90.00
#
_symmetry.space_group_name_H-M   'P 1'
#
loop_
_entity.id
_entity.type
_entity.pdbx_description
1 polymer ?
#
loop_
_entity_poly.entity_id
_entity_poly.type
_entity_poly.pdbx_seq_one_letter_code
_entity_poly.pdbx_strand_id
1 'polypeptide(L)'
;SGVRHKFYESLVSIELGRATGSGLWKKRGTDAMNQIIMFHKAGNMNCSHMVPLIKAEYAALCGKNRKASKYYAEAIQANESFSCQIFLQDRAISLERASLFYDRIGDTSAATRCLSQSQDLLLKW
;
A
#
# COMPACT_ATOMS: atom_id res chain seq x y z
N SER A 1 -9.39 7.06 16.84
CA SER A 1 -8.18 6.89 16.02
C SER A 1 -8.42 7.49 14.64
N GLY A 2 -7.49 8.29 14.12
CA GLY A 2 -7.61 8.89 12.78
C GLY A 2 -7.34 7.89 11.64
N VAL A 3 -7.74 8.25 10.42
CA VAL A 3 -7.57 7.45 9.18
C VAL A 3 -6.10 7.07 8.95
N ARG A 4 -5.18 8.03 9.09
CA ARG A 4 -3.74 7.81 8.85
C ARG A 4 -3.13 6.82 9.85
N HIS A 5 -3.55 6.84 11.12
CA HIS A 5 -3.13 5.83 12.08
C HIS A 5 -3.59 4.43 11.65
N LYS A 6 -4.86 4.30 11.22
CA LYS A 6 -5.40 3.03 10.74
C LYS A 6 -4.67 2.52 9.50
N PHE A 7 -4.27 3.42 8.62
CA PHE A 7 -3.49 3.09 7.43
C PHE A 7 -2.17 2.42 7.80
N TYR A 8 -1.36 3.06 8.65
CA TYR A 8 -0.10 2.46 9.10
C TYR A 8 -0.30 1.20 9.95
N GLU A 9 -1.32 1.17 10.79
CA GLU A 9 -1.69 -0.03 11.55
C GLU A 9 -1.99 -1.21 10.62
N SER A 10 -2.71 -0.96 9.51
CA SER A 10 -3.00 -1.99 8.51
C SER A 10 -1.73 -2.49 7.83
N LEU A 11 -0.87 -1.59 7.34
CA LEU A 11 0.38 -1.96 6.65
C LEU A 11 1.30 -2.79 7.55
N VAL A 12 1.55 -2.31 8.77
CA VAL A 12 2.45 -2.99 9.72
C VAL A 12 1.87 -4.33 10.15
N SER A 13 0.57 -4.39 10.46
CA SER A 13 -0.06 -5.65 10.89
C SER A 13 -0.12 -6.68 9.76
N ILE A 14 -0.34 -6.26 8.51
CA ILE A 14 -0.29 -7.16 7.35
C ILE A 14 1.14 -7.70 7.17
N GLU A 15 2.15 -6.85 7.25
CA GLU A 15 3.55 -7.28 7.12
C GLU A 15 3.95 -8.24 8.24
N LEU A 16 3.61 -7.93 9.50
CA LEU A 16 3.84 -8.84 10.63
C LEU A 16 3.09 -10.17 10.44
N GLY A 17 1.84 -10.13 9.98
CA GLY A 17 1.07 -11.32 9.68
C GLY A 17 1.69 -12.18 8.57
N ARG A 18 2.37 -11.55 7.61
CA ARG A 18 3.14 -12.22 6.56
C ARG A 18 4.43 -12.84 7.13
N ALA A 19 5.22 -12.05 7.87
CA ALA A 19 6.51 -12.46 8.39
C ALA A 19 6.43 -13.55 9.46
N THR A 20 5.45 -13.47 10.38
CA THR A 20 5.34 -14.42 11.50
C THR A 20 4.31 -15.52 11.26
N GLY A 21 3.53 -15.44 10.18
CA GLY A 21 2.40 -16.33 9.92
C GLY A 21 1.22 -16.17 10.89
N SER A 22 1.30 -15.25 11.87
CA SER A 22 0.33 -15.13 12.96
C SER A 22 -1.05 -14.66 12.49
N GLY A 23 -2.08 -15.43 12.82
CA GLY A 23 -3.48 -15.07 12.55
C GLY A 23 -3.93 -13.79 13.26
N LEU A 24 -3.34 -13.47 14.42
CA LEU A 24 -3.66 -12.24 15.17
C LEU A 24 -3.31 -10.99 14.35
N TRP A 25 -2.09 -10.93 13.81
CA TRP A 25 -1.63 -9.79 13.02
C TRP A 25 -2.38 -9.68 11.69
N LYS A 26 -2.66 -10.82 11.04
CA LYS A 26 -3.51 -10.86 9.83
C LYS A 26 -4.91 -10.30 10.11
N LYS A 27 -5.54 -10.71 11.21
CA LYS A 27 -6.85 -10.20 11.62
C LYS A 27 -6.80 -8.70 11.91
N ARG A 28 -5.84 -8.26 12.72
CA ARG A 28 -5.67 -6.84 13.06
C ARG A 28 -5.48 -5.96 11.82
N GLY A 29 -4.65 -6.40 10.88
CA GLY A 29 -4.42 -5.69 9.62
C GLY A 29 -5.67 -5.62 8.74
N THR A 30 -6.45 -6.70 8.70
CA THR A 30 -7.72 -6.79 7.96
C THR A 30 -8.79 -5.90 8.59
N ASP A 31 -8.91 -5.87 9.91
CA ASP A 31 -9.85 -5.02 10.63
C ASP A 31 -9.54 -3.54 10.41
N ALA A 32 -8.26 -3.15 10.48
CA ALA A 32 -7.82 -1.79 10.17
C ALA A 32 -8.09 -1.41 8.70
N MET A 33 -7.82 -2.31 7.75
CA MET A 33 -8.18 -2.12 6.34
C MET A 33 -9.68 -1.88 6.17
N ASN A 34 -10.52 -2.71 6.77
CA ASN A 34 -11.97 -2.63 6.64
C ASN A 34 -12.49 -1.28 7.17
N GLN A 35 -11.91 -0.76 8.26
CA GLN A 35 -12.26 0.57 8.76
C GLN A 35 -11.96 1.68 7.75
N ILE A 36 -10.81 1.63 7.07
CA ILE A 36 -10.44 2.63 6.04
C ILE A 36 -11.36 2.53 4.83
N ILE A 37 -11.70 1.31 4.40
CA ILE A 37 -12.65 1.08 3.32
C ILE A 37 -14.04 1.63 3.70
N MET A 38 -14.47 1.46 4.95
CA MET A 38 -15.73 2.04 5.43
C MET A 38 -15.69 3.56 5.43
N PHE A 39 -14.60 4.17 5.90
CA PHE A 39 -14.46 5.64 5.85
C PHE A 39 -14.49 6.17 4.42
N HIS A 40 -13.81 5.51 3.48
CA HIS A 40 -13.86 5.85 2.06
C HIS A 40 -15.30 5.76 1.51
N LYS A 41 -16.02 4.67 1.81
CA LYS A 41 -17.42 4.49 1.38
C LYS A 41 -18.37 5.53 1.99
N ALA A 42 -18.07 6.02 3.18
CA ALA A 42 -18.80 7.11 3.84
C ALA A 42 -18.45 8.50 3.27
N GLY A 43 -17.65 8.60 2.21
CA GLY A 43 -17.32 9.86 1.54
C GLY A 43 -16.07 10.55 2.05
N ASN A 44 -15.26 9.90 2.91
CA ASN A 44 -14.00 10.49 3.36
C ASN A 44 -12.93 10.41 2.25
N MET A 45 -12.85 11.47 1.45
CA MET A 45 -11.93 11.59 0.31
C MET A 45 -10.45 11.47 0.71
N ASN A 46 -10.08 11.75 1.97
CA ASN A 46 -8.72 11.59 2.46
C ASN A 46 -8.26 10.11 2.48
N CYS A 47 -9.17 9.15 2.29
CA CYS A 47 -8.82 7.73 2.20
C CYS A 47 -8.51 7.27 0.77
N SER A 48 -8.89 8.06 -0.25
CA SER A 48 -8.93 7.59 -1.64
C SER A 48 -7.58 7.14 -2.17
N HIS A 49 -6.50 7.87 -1.83
CA HIS A 49 -5.13 7.52 -2.20
C HIS A 49 -4.57 6.32 -1.41
N MET A 50 -5.10 6.06 -0.21
CA MET A 50 -4.63 4.98 0.67
C MET A 50 -5.25 3.61 0.33
N VAL A 51 -6.50 3.61 -0.13
CA VAL A 51 -7.29 2.38 -0.36
C VAL A 51 -6.62 1.40 -1.34
N PRO A 52 -6.10 1.84 -2.51
CA PRO A 52 -5.46 0.91 -3.44
C PRO A 52 -4.25 0.19 -2.83
N LEU A 53 -3.41 0.90 -2.06
CA LEU A 53 -2.22 0.29 -1.45
C LEU A 53 -2.60 -0.81 -0.44
N ILE A 54 -3.57 -0.55 0.44
CA ILE A 54 -3.98 -1.53 1.43
C ILE A 54 -4.61 -2.76 0.77
N LYS A 55 -5.39 -2.56 -0.31
CA LYS A 55 -5.92 -3.68 -1.11
C LYS A 55 -4.80 -4.48 -1.76
N ALA A 56 -3.73 -3.84 -2.21
CA ALA A 56 -2.56 -4.51 -2.77
C ALA A 56 -1.88 -5.40 -1.73
N GLU A 57 -1.63 -4.86 -0.54
CA GLU A 57 -1.03 -5.59 0.57
C GLU A 57 -1.85 -6.79 1.01
N TYR A 58 -3.17 -6.61 1.15
CA TYR A 58 -4.07 -7.70 1.49
C TYR A 58 -4.11 -8.78 0.41
N ALA A 59 -4.19 -8.39 -0.88
CA ALA A 59 -4.14 -9.34 -1.98
C ALA A 59 -2.83 -10.13 -1.98
N ALA A 60 -1.70 -9.46 -1.71
CA ALA A 60 -0.39 -10.08 -1.61
C ALA A 60 -0.29 -11.03 -0.41
N LEU A 61 -0.87 -10.67 0.75
CA LEU A 61 -0.96 -11.53 1.93
C LEU A 61 -1.76 -12.81 1.64
N CYS A 62 -2.81 -12.70 0.83
CA CYS A 62 -3.62 -13.85 0.40
C CYS A 62 -2.99 -14.66 -0.76
N GLY A 63 -1.76 -14.35 -1.20
CA GLY A 63 -1.11 -15.02 -2.34
C GLY A 63 -1.75 -14.70 -3.71
N LYS A 64 -2.59 -13.67 -3.80
CA LYS A 64 -3.30 -13.27 -5.02
C LYS A 64 -2.45 -12.31 -5.85
N ASN A 65 -1.29 -12.77 -6.32
CA ASN A 65 -0.25 -11.93 -6.93
C ASN A 65 -0.78 -11.05 -8.07
N ARG A 66 -1.56 -11.60 -9.02
CA ARG A 66 -2.15 -10.81 -10.11
C ARG A 66 -3.03 -9.65 -9.63
N LYS A 67 -3.80 -9.85 -8.55
CA LYS A 67 -4.63 -8.79 -7.96
C LYS A 67 -3.76 -7.78 -7.21
N ALA A 68 -2.74 -8.25 -6.51
CA ALA A 68 -1.79 -7.38 -5.82
C ALA A 68 -1.08 -6.43 -6.79
N SER A 69 -0.51 -6.96 -7.89
CA SER A 69 0.13 -6.16 -8.94
C SER A 69 -0.81 -5.08 -9.50
N LYS A 70 -2.06 -5.43 -9.78
CA LYS A 70 -3.07 -4.47 -10.25
C LYS A 70 -3.29 -3.35 -9.24
N TYR A 71 -3.49 -3.68 -7.97
CA TYR A 71 -3.72 -2.68 -6.94
C TYR A 71 -2.49 -1.83 -6.64
N TYR A 72 -1.27 -2.37 -6.75
CA TYR A 72 -0.05 -1.56 -6.65
C TYR A 72 0.04 -0.54 -7.79
N ALA A 73 -0.28 -0.95 -9.02
CA ALA A 73 -0.34 -0.02 -10.15
C ALA A 73 -1.39 1.09 -9.93
N GLU A 74 -2.58 0.73 -9.44
CA GLU A 74 -3.62 1.69 -9.06
C GLU A 74 -3.15 2.65 -7.94
N ALA A 75 -2.41 2.15 -6.94
CA ALA A 75 -1.87 2.98 -5.85
C ALA A 75 -0.82 3.99 -6.34
N ILE A 76 0.05 3.57 -7.25
CA ILE A 76 1.06 4.44 -7.85
C ILE A 76 0.39 5.52 -8.71
N GLN A 77 -0.59 5.14 -9.54
CA GLN A 77 -1.33 6.06 -10.42
C GLN A 77 -2.25 7.02 -9.66
N ALA A 78 -2.91 6.57 -8.59
CA ALA A 78 -3.78 7.42 -7.78
C ALA A 78 -3.05 8.64 -7.21
N ASN A 79 -1.73 8.51 -7.00
CA ASN A 79 -0.88 9.59 -6.55
C ASN A 79 -0.23 10.41 -7.69
N GLU A 80 -0.33 9.96 -8.95
CA GLU A 80 0.12 10.70 -10.14
C GLU A 80 -0.93 11.70 -10.64
N SER A 81 -2.22 11.33 -10.56
CA SER A 81 -3.31 12.13 -11.13
C SER A 81 -3.65 13.40 -10.34
N PHE A 82 -3.13 13.57 -9.13
CA PHE A 82 -3.26 14.83 -8.40
C PHE A 82 -2.13 15.76 -8.82
N SER A 83 -2.47 16.82 -9.56
CA SER A 83 -1.56 17.87 -10.06
C SER A 83 -0.78 18.64 -8.98
N CYS A 84 -0.95 18.27 -7.71
CA CYS A 84 -0.21 18.81 -6.59
C CYS A 84 0.62 17.70 -5.95
N GLN A 85 1.89 17.99 -5.73
CA GLN A 85 2.90 17.20 -5.02
C GLN A 85 2.55 16.87 -3.55
N ILE A 86 1.27 16.97 -3.15
CA ILE A 86 0.78 16.86 -1.79
C ILE A 86 0.94 15.43 -1.23
N PHE A 87 1.04 14.42 -2.10
CA PHE A 87 1.12 13.01 -1.71
C PHE A 87 2.44 12.33 -2.13
N LEU A 88 3.54 13.09 -2.27
CA LEU A 88 4.85 12.53 -2.60
C LEU A 88 5.26 11.40 -1.65
N GLN A 89 5.02 11.57 -0.34
CA GLN A 89 5.31 10.55 0.67
C GLN A 89 4.46 9.28 0.49
N ASP A 90 3.15 9.43 0.29
CA ASP A 90 2.24 8.28 0.12
C ASP A 90 2.55 7.52 -1.19
N ARG A 91 3.01 8.25 -2.22
CA ARG A 91 3.51 7.65 -3.46
C ARG A 91 4.83 6.91 -3.26
N ALA A 92 5.79 7.50 -2.56
CA ALA A 92 7.08 6.86 -2.24
C ALA A 92 6.86 5.55 -1.46
N ILE A 93 6.01 5.59 -0.42
CA ILE A 93 5.61 4.39 0.33
C ILE A 93 4.98 3.36 -0.61
N SER A 94 4.05 3.75 -1.48
CA SER A 94 3.42 2.82 -2.43
C SER A 94 4.43 2.14 -3.35
N LEU A 95 5.45 2.89 -3.81
CA LEU A 95 6.53 2.39 -4.65
C LEU A 95 7.48 1.44 -3.88
N GLU A 96 7.85 1.76 -2.64
CA GLU A 96 8.66 0.87 -1.80
C GLU A 96 7.95 -0.46 -1.53
N ARG A 97 6.66 -0.39 -1.17
CA ARG A 97 5.85 -1.58 -0.93
C ARG A 97 5.66 -2.42 -2.19
N ALA A 98 5.45 -1.77 -3.34
CA ALA A 98 5.41 -2.44 -4.64
C ALA A 98 6.75 -3.11 -4.96
N SER A 99 7.88 -2.43 -4.70
CA SER A 99 9.22 -2.98 -4.91
C SER A 99 9.42 -4.26 -4.11
N LEU A 100 9.12 -4.24 -2.81
CA LEU A 100 9.21 -5.42 -1.95
C LEU A 100 8.31 -6.56 -2.43
N PHE A 101 7.12 -6.25 -2.95
CA PHE A 101 6.24 -7.27 -3.52
C PHE A 101 6.82 -7.90 -4.79
N TYR A 102 7.29 -7.08 -5.73
CA TYR A 102 7.84 -7.56 -7.00
C TYR A 102 9.11 -8.40 -6.79
N ASP A 103 9.97 -7.99 -5.86
CA ASP A 103 11.16 -8.77 -5.47
C ASP A 103 10.78 -10.16 -4.95
N ARG A 104 9.81 -10.26 -4.04
CA ARG A 104 9.33 -11.53 -3.49
C ARG A 104 8.73 -12.48 -4.53
N ILE A 105 8.15 -11.95 -5.61
CA ILE A 105 7.58 -12.79 -6.69
C ILE A 105 8.57 -13.05 -7.82
N GLY A 106 9.82 -12.58 -7.69
CA GLY A 106 10.90 -12.78 -8.67
C GLY A 106 10.93 -11.80 -9.83
N ASP A 107 10.12 -10.72 -9.80
CA ASP A 107 10.14 -9.66 -10.82
C ASP A 107 11.12 -8.55 -10.42
N THR A 108 12.41 -8.85 -10.53
CA THR A 108 13.51 -7.96 -10.12
C THR A 108 13.55 -6.66 -10.92
N SER A 109 13.10 -6.70 -12.19
CA SER A 109 13.01 -5.51 -13.05
C SER A 109 11.96 -4.53 -12.53
N ALA A 110 10.74 -5.02 -12.24
CA ALA A 110 9.71 -4.17 -11.65
C ALA A 110 10.09 -3.69 -10.25
N ALA A 111 10.75 -4.54 -9.45
CA ALA A 111 11.24 -4.17 -8.12
C ALA A 111 12.21 -2.98 -8.19
N THR A 112 13.26 -3.11 -9.01
CA THR A 112 14.29 -2.08 -9.17
C THR A 112 13.71 -0.76 -9.67
N ARG A 113 12.80 -0.83 -10.66
CA ARG A 113 12.11 0.36 -11.19
C ARG A 113 11.29 1.06 -10.12
N CYS A 114 10.51 0.31 -9.32
CA CYS A 114 9.72 0.89 -8.24
C CYS A 114 10.62 1.54 -7.17
N LEU A 115 11.70 0.87 -6.76
CA LEU A 115 12.62 1.40 -5.75
C LEU A 115 13.29 2.69 -6.21
N SER A 116 13.81 2.73 -7.45
CA SER A 116 14.43 3.92 -8.04
C SER A 116 13.46 5.10 -8.09
N GLN A 117 12.21 4.86 -8.52
CA GLN A 117 11.19 5.90 -8.52
C GLN A 117 10.86 6.40 -7.09
N SER A 118 10.86 5.53 -6.08
CA SER A 118 10.64 5.96 -4.70
C SER A 118 11.75 6.90 -4.24
N GLN A 119 13.02 6.52 -4.47
CA GLN A 119 14.18 7.32 -4.10
C GLN A 119 14.14 8.71 -4.75
N ASP A 120 13.80 8.78 -6.04
CA ASP A 120 13.65 10.06 -6.75
C ASP A 120 12.58 10.97 -6.14
N LEU A 121 11.51 10.41 -5.58
CA LEU A 121 10.46 11.19 -4.91
C LEU A 121 10.90 11.65 -3.53
N LEU A 122 11.60 10.80 -2.77
CA LEU A 122 12.12 11.15 -1.45
C LEU A 122 13.19 12.25 -1.53
N LEU A 123 13.97 12.30 -2.61
CA LEU A 123 14.95 13.37 -2.86
C LEU A 123 14.30 14.72 -3.23
N LYS A 124 13.02 14.72 -3.63
CA LYS A 124 12.27 15.94 -4.00
C LYS A 124 11.45 16.51 -2.84
N TRP A 125 11.37 15.79 -1.74
CA TRP A 125 10.68 16.20 -0.51
C TRP A 125 11.64 16.99 0.38
#